data_AF-A0A239A6H3-F1
#
_entry.id   AF-A0A239A6H3-F1
#
_cell.length_a   1.000
_cell.length_b   1.000
_cell.length_c   1.000
_cell.angle_alpha   90.00
_cell.angle_beta   90.00
_cell.angle_gamma   90.00
#
_symmetry.space_group_name_H-M   'P 1'
#
loop_
_entity.id
_entity.type
_entity.pdbx_description
1 polymer ?
#
loop_
_entity_poly.entity_id
_entity_poly.type
_entity_poly.pdbx_seq_one_letter_code
_entity_poly.pdbx_strand_id
1 'polypeptide(L)'
;MVRLPNTAGVSRSLRTDPRPRQALRRATPLERVRIHVHAPRPGFAHPASGRDVRAVLDAVGASAWYGLRVVELRQTEDFDPRSLVYGRTRAPGEIFLYEQREHEAAALRDFMRFDVLLHELGHHVLQHRVRKVGSVQRTSDHERFAEAFADRWKPAVQAALDPPACQEPD
;
A
#
# COMPACT_ATOMS: atom_id res chain seq x y z
N MET A 1 28.81 -47.04 -17.70
CA MET A 1 27.67 -46.84 -16.79
C MET A 1 27.96 -45.59 -15.95
N VAL A 2 27.50 -44.43 -16.42
CA VAL A 2 27.85 -43.12 -15.82
C VAL A 2 26.82 -42.79 -14.73
N ARG A 3 27.31 -42.55 -13.51
CA ARG A 3 26.51 -42.18 -12.33
C ARG A 3 26.18 -40.69 -12.42
N LEU A 4 24.90 -40.35 -12.58
CA LEU A 4 24.43 -38.96 -12.52
C LEU A 4 24.61 -38.41 -11.09
N PRO A 5 25.10 -37.18 -10.90
CA PRO A 5 25.18 -36.58 -9.59
C PRO A 5 23.79 -36.20 -9.08
N ASN A 6 23.53 -36.67 -7.86
CA ASN A 6 22.38 -36.38 -7.04
C ASN A 6 22.38 -34.89 -6.68
N THR A 7 21.55 -34.08 -7.35
CA THR A 7 21.28 -32.68 -6.98
C THR A 7 20.43 -32.66 -5.73
N ALA A 8 21.07 -32.85 -4.58
CA ALA A 8 20.50 -32.50 -3.29
C ALA A 8 20.12 -31.02 -3.33
N GLY A 9 18.80 -30.75 -3.37
CA GLY A 9 18.23 -29.42 -3.27
C GLY A 9 18.66 -28.80 -1.94
N VAL A 10 19.69 -27.97 -1.99
CA VAL A 10 20.13 -27.14 -0.86
C VAL A 10 18.93 -26.29 -0.46
N SER A 11 18.30 -26.65 0.65
CA SER A 11 17.33 -25.81 1.36
C SER A 11 18.04 -24.50 1.71
N ARG A 12 17.85 -23.48 0.87
CA ARG A 12 18.44 -22.16 1.11
C ARG A 12 17.77 -21.57 2.34
N SER A 13 18.55 -21.47 3.40
CA SER A 13 18.21 -20.83 4.66
C SER A 13 17.52 -19.49 4.45
N LEU A 14 16.40 -19.27 5.16
CA LEU A 14 15.68 -17.99 5.20
C LEU A 14 16.57 -16.81 5.66
N ARG A 15 17.75 -17.07 6.24
CA ARG A 15 18.70 -16.04 6.69
C ARG A 15 19.47 -15.37 5.56
N THR A 16 19.69 -16.03 4.42
CA THR A 16 20.54 -15.52 3.33
C THR A 16 19.76 -15.01 2.12
N ASP A 17 18.44 -15.16 2.11
CA ASP A 17 17.62 -14.64 1.01
C ASP A 17 17.64 -13.09 0.97
N PRO A 18 17.72 -12.47 -0.21
CA PRO A 18 17.55 -11.03 -0.33
C PRO A 18 16.16 -10.61 0.17
N ARG A 19 16.07 -9.44 0.81
CA ARG A 19 14.85 -8.97 1.52
C ARG A 19 13.55 -9.07 0.71
N PRO A 20 13.51 -8.78 -0.61
CA PRO A 20 12.30 -8.98 -1.41
C PRO A 20 11.80 -10.44 -1.39
N ARG A 21 12.71 -11.42 -1.41
CA ARG A 21 12.36 -12.85 -1.34
C ARG A 21 11.92 -13.27 0.07
N GLN A 22 12.54 -12.73 1.12
CA GLN A 22 12.07 -12.97 2.48
C GLN A 22 10.69 -12.36 2.71
N ALA A 23 10.47 -11.14 2.24
CA ALA A 23 9.17 -10.47 2.30
C ALA A 23 8.14 -11.27 1.52
N LEU A 24 8.42 -11.73 0.30
CA LEU A 24 7.50 -12.57 -0.47
C LEU A 24 7.17 -13.90 0.23
N ARG A 25 8.16 -14.53 0.88
CA ARG A 25 7.98 -15.81 1.61
C ARG A 25 7.27 -15.65 2.95
N ARG A 26 7.42 -14.50 3.62
CA ARG A 26 6.80 -14.21 4.92
C ARG A 26 5.52 -13.40 4.79
N ALA A 27 5.32 -12.75 3.65
CA ALA A 27 4.08 -12.10 3.30
C ALA A 27 3.02 -13.17 3.35
N THR A 28 2.21 -13.06 4.39
CA THR A 28 0.93 -13.71 4.41
C THR A 28 0.18 -13.37 3.13
N PRO A 29 -0.65 -14.26 2.58
CA PRO A 29 -1.47 -13.94 1.42
C PRO A 29 -2.16 -12.59 1.59
N LEU A 30 -2.36 -11.83 0.50
CA LEU A 30 -3.04 -10.52 0.53
C LEU A 30 -4.40 -10.60 1.25
N GLU A 31 -5.02 -11.77 1.24
CA GLU A 31 -6.20 -12.15 2.03
C GLU A 31 -6.11 -11.84 3.53
N ARG A 32 -4.91 -11.67 4.11
CA ARG A 32 -4.73 -11.29 5.51
C ARG A 32 -4.74 -9.78 5.77
N VAL A 33 -4.57 -8.94 4.75
CA VAL A 33 -4.82 -7.50 4.87
C VAL A 33 -6.32 -7.29 4.86
N ARG A 34 -6.89 -6.90 5.99
CA ARG A 34 -8.32 -6.63 6.10
C ARG A 34 -8.62 -5.26 5.48
N ILE A 35 -9.61 -5.21 4.59
CA ILE A 35 -10.11 -3.94 4.05
C ILE A 35 -11.50 -3.75 4.64
N HIS A 36 -11.65 -2.75 5.51
CA HIS A 36 -12.94 -2.37 6.09
C HIS A 36 -13.45 -1.10 5.43
N VAL A 37 -14.74 -1.08 5.12
CA VAL A 37 -15.41 0.09 4.56
C VAL A 37 -16.57 0.44 5.48
N HIS A 38 -16.45 1.55 6.19
CA HIS A 38 -17.50 2.08 7.03
C HIS A 38 -18.44 2.95 6.18
N ALA A 39 -19.71 3.02 6.56
CA ALA A 39 -20.66 3.91 5.91
C ALA A 39 -20.20 5.38 6.08
N PRO A 40 -20.16 6.17 5.01
CA PRO A 40 -19.82 7.57 5.11
C PRO A 40 -20.94 8.36 5.82
N ARG A 41 -20.62 9.54 6.35
CA ARG A 41 -21.62 10.48 6.92
C ARG A 41 -22.54 11.03 5.81
N PRO A 42 -23.78 11.44 6.15
CA PRO A 42 -24.64 12.15 5.20
C PRO A 42 -23.93 13.37 4.57
N GLY A 43 -23.93 13.46 3.24
CA GLY A 43 -23.23 14.50 2.48
C GLY A 43 -21.72 14.24 2.27
N PHE A 44 -21.23 13.05 2.63
CA PHE A 44 -19.86 12.60 2.40
C PHE A 44 -19.85 11.29 1.60
N ALA A 45 -18.73 11.03 0.94
CA ALA A 45 -18.48 9.77 0.24
C ALA A 45 -16.99 9.40 0.35
N HIS A 46 -16.68 8.11 0.25
CA HIS A 46 -15.29 7.66 0.13
C HIS A 46 -14.82 7.85 -1.32
N PRO A 47 -13.76 8.65 -1.59
CA PRO A 47 -13.28 8.84 -2.96
C PRO A 47 -12.77 7.56 -3.62
N ALA A 48 -12.12 6.69 -2.84
CA ALA A 48 -11.70 5.36 -3.27
C ALA A 48 -12.62 4.30 -2.65
N SER A 49 -12.86 3.22 -3.38
CA SER A 49 -13.59 2.05 -2.88
C SER A 49 -12.65 1.00 -2.29
N GLY A 50 -13.19 0.02 -1.55
CA GLY A 50 -12.41 -1.14 -1.11
C GLY A 50 -11.81 -1.95 -2.28
N ARG A 51 -12.46 -1.94 -3.45
CA ARG A 51 -11.92 -2.54 -4.68
C ARG A 51 -10.70 -1.78 -5.18
N ASP A 52 -10.74 -0.45 -5.14
CA ASP A 52 -9.62 0.40 -5.54
C ASP A 52 -8.41 0.15 -4.65
N VAL A 53 -8.62 0.11 -3.32
CA VAL A 53 -7.56 -0.24 -2.36
C VAL A 53 -6.94 -1.58 -2.69
N ARG A 54 -7.76 -2.62 -2.90
CA ARG A 54 -7.26 -3.96 -3.22
C ARG A 54 -6.42 -3.97 -4.50
N ALA A 55 -6.92 -3.33 -5.56
CA ALA A 55 -6.22 -3.25 -6.83
C ALA A 55 -4.88 -2.52 -6.70
N VAL A 56 -4.80 -1.44 -5.90
CA VAL A 56 -3.52 -0.78 -5.61
C VAL A 56 -2.57 -1.71 -4.86
N LEU A 57 -3.04 -2.40 -3.82
CA LEU A 57 -2.22 -3.34 -3.03
C LEU A 57 -1.69 -4.51 -3.86
N ASP A 58 -2.51 -5.03 -4.77
CA ASP A 58 -2.13 -6.07 -5.73
C ASP A 58 -1.02 -5.55 -6.66
N ALA A 59 -1.18 -4.34 -7.21
CA ALA A 59 -0.24 -3.75 -8.15
C ALA A 59 1.15 -3.43 -7.54
N VAL A 60 1.20 -2.95 -6.29
CA VAL A 60 2.48 -2.67 -5.60
C VAL A 60 3.17 -3.93 -5.07
N GLY A 61 2.41 -5.02 -4.92
CA GLY A 61 2.91 -6.33 -4.54
C GLY A 61 3.32 -6.49 -3.07
N ALA A 62 3.63 -7.75 -2.73
CA ALA A 62 3.78 -8.23 -1.35
C ALA A 62 4.82 -7.50 -0.49
N SER A 63 5.85 -6.94 -1.10
CA SER A 63 6.87 -6.20 -0.35
C SER A 63 6.35 -4.87 0.24
N ALA A 64 5.32 -4.28 -0.37
CA ALA A 64 4.80 -2.97 0.05
C ALA A 64 3.84 -3.09 1.23
N TRP A 65 3.00 -4.13 1.26
CA TRP A 65 2.03 -4.35 2.34
C TRP A 65 2.50 -5.39 3.37
N TYR A 66 3.75 -5.87 3.30
CA TYR A 66 4.28 -6.76 4.34
C TYR A 66 4.17 -6.10 5.73
N GLY A 67 3.52 -6.78 6.67
CA GLY A 67 3.25 -6.27 8.02
C GLY A 67 2.06 -5.31 8.13
N LEU A 68 1.40 -4.99 7.02
CA LEU A 68 0.11 -4.28 7.01
C LEU A 68 -0.98 -5.25 7.49
N ARG A 69 -1.88 -4.77 8.33
CA ARG A 69 -2.94 -5.53 8.98
C ARG A 69 -4.31 -5.10 8.49
N VAL A 70 -4.52 -3.79 8.37
CA VAL A 70 -5.81 -3.22 8.00
C VAL A 70 -5.65 -1.98 7.13
N VAL A 71 -6.56 -1.83 6.17
CA VAL A 71 -6.88 -0.55 5.52
C VAL A 71 -8.34 -0.26 5.79
N GLU A 72 -8.67 0.84 6.44
CA GLU A 72 -10.06 1.24 6.70
C GLU A 72 -10.43 2.49 5.92
N LEU A 73 -11.56 2.44 5.23
CA LEU A 73 -12.23 3.60 4.68
C LEU A 73 -13.24 4.05 5.73
N ARG A 74 -13.00 5.19 6.36
CA ARG A 74 -13.73 5.62 7.57
C ARG A 74 -14.04 7.11 7.59
N GLN A 75 -14.90 7.49 8.53
CA GLN A 75 -15.21 8.89 8.80
C GLN A 75 -13.98 9.57 9.42
N THR A 76 -13.73 10.83 9.04
CA THR A 76 -12.69 11.65 9.67
C THR A 76 -13.04 11.88 11.14
N GLU A 77 -12.20 11.39 12.04
CA GLU A 77 -12.24 11.77 13.46
C GLU A 77 -11.75 13.22 13.60
N ASP A 78 -12.43 14.03 14.41
CA ASP A 78 -12.03 15.42 14.69
C ASP A 78 -11.86 16.29 13.44
N PHE A 79 -12.95 16.45 12.66
CA PHE A 79 -12.97 17.37 11.51
C PHE A 79 -12.60 18.80 11.94
N ASP A 80 -11.33 19.16 11.77
CA ASP A 80 -10.91 20.56 11.72
C ASP A 80 -11.10 21.04 10.27
N PRO A 81 -12.03 21.97 9.98
CA PRO A 81 -12.21 22.52 8.63
C PRO A 81 -10.96 23.20 8.06
N ARG A 82 -9.93 23.46 8.87
CA ARG A 82 -8.64 24.01 8.43
C ARG A 82 -7.59 22.94 8.10
N SER A 83 -7.86 21.68 8.40
CA SER A 83 -6.95 20.57 8.16
C SER A 83 -7.56 19.57 7.17
N LEU A 84 -7.03 19.52 5.96
CA LEU A 84 -7.40 18.53 4.95
C LEU A 84 -6.60 17.25 5.22
N VAL A 85 -7.25 16.28 5.85
CA VAL A 85 -6.66 14.95 6.09
C VAL A 85 -7.38 13.93 5.22
N TYR A 86 -6.67 13.40 4.23
CA TYR A 86 -7.18 12.39 3.30
C TYR A 86 -6.90 10.96 3.75
N GLY A 87 -5.81 10.76 4.49
CA GLY A 87 -5.42 9.47 5.02
C GLY A 87 -4.46 9.62 6.20
N ARG A 88 -4.19 8.49 6.85
CA ARG A 88 -3.19 8.40 7.92
C ARG A 88 -2.72 6.96 8.11
N THR A 89 -1.42 6.79 8.25
CA THR A 89 -0.81 5.54 8.72
C THR A 89 -0.66 5.56 10.23
N ARG A 90 -1.18 4.52 10.90
CA ARG A 90 -0.98 4.27 12.33
C ARG A 90 -0.16 3.00 12.52
N ALA A 91 0.94 3.13 13.25
CA ALA A 91 1.79 2.00 13.55
C ALA A 91 1.18 1.18 14.71
N PRO A 92 1.18 -0.17 14.64
CA PRO A 92 1.67 -1.02 13.55
C PRO A 92 0.64 -1.37 12.47
N GLY A 93 0.93 -1.02 11.22
CA GLY A 93 0.32 -1.67 10.05
C GLY A 93 -1.15 -1.36 9.84
N GLU A 94 -1.59 -0.16 10.20
CA GLU A 94 -2.94 0.32 9.97
C GLU A 94 -2.88 1.54 9.06
N ILE A 95 -3.72 1.56 8.02
CA ILE A 95 -3.91 2.72 7.16
C ILE A 95 -5.38 3.10 7.21
N PHE A 96 -5.64 4.38 7.43
CA PHE A 96 -6.97 4.96 7.36
C PHE A 96 -7.06 5.86 6.14
N LEU A 97 -8.12 5.72 5.35
CA LEU A 97 -8.50 6.63 4.29
C LEU A 97 -9.82 7.27 4.69
N TYR A 98 -9.90 8.59 4.61
CA TYR A 98 -11.05 9.34 5.09
C TYR A 98 -12.01 9.72 3.97
N GLU A 99 -13.30 9.64 4.29
CA GLU A 99 -14.36 10.20 3.46
C GLU A 99 -14.13 11.69 3.16
N GLN A 100 -14.64 12.15 2.03
CA GLN A 100 -14.58 13.54 1.59
C GLN A 100 -15.99 14.04 1.29
N ARG A 101 -16.16 15.34 1.05
CA ARG A 101 -17.46 15.89 0.65
C ARG A 101 -17.94 15.17 -0.61
N GLU A 102 -19.22 14.80 -0.64
CA GLU A 102 -19.79 13.96 -1.70
C GLU A 102 -19.54 14.53 -3.11
N HIS A 103 -19.67 15.84 -3.28
CA HIS A 103 -19.46 16.52 -4.55
C HIS A 103 -17.99 16.57 -5.02
N GLU A 104 -17.03 16.27 -4.15
CA GLU A 104 -15.60 16.24 -4.46
C GLU A 104 -15.09 14.80 -4.67
N ALA A 105 -15.81 13.81 -4.14
CA ALA A 105 -15.32 12.43 -4.03
C ALA A 105 -14.95 11.81 -5.38
N ALA A 106 -15.74 12.06 -6.43
CA ALA A 106 -15.44 11.55 -7.77
C ALA A 106 -14.14 12.13 -8.34
N ALA A 107 -13.91 13.44 -8.18
CA ALA A 107 -12.70 14.11 -8.65
C ALA A 107 -11.45 13.69 -7.84
N LEU A 108 -11.64 13.33 -6.57
CA LEU A 108 -10.55 12.91 -5.68
C LEU A 108 -10.21 11.42 -5.79
N ARG A 109 -10.94 10.62 -6.59
CA ARG A 109 -10.74 9.17 -6.65
C ARG A 109 -9.31 8.79 -7.02
N ASP A 110 -8.76 9.39 -8.07
CA ASP A 110 -7.42 9.06 -8.55
C ASP A 110 -6.33 9.62 -7.63
N PHE A 111 -6.54 10.81 -7.08
CA PHE A 111 -5.68 11.37 -6.04
C PHE A 111 -5.61 10.44 -4.82
N MET A 112 -6.74 9.89 -4.38
CA MET A 112 -6.79 8.94 -3.26
C MET A 112 -6.05 7.63 -3.57
N ARG A 113 -6.18 7.11 -4.80
CA ARG A 113 -5.53 5.86 -5.24
C ARG A 113 -4.01 6.01 -5.39
N PHE A 114 -3.58 7.07 -6.05
CA PHE A 114 -2.23 7.18 -6.59
C PHE A 114 -1.32 8.13 -5.82
N ASP A 115 -1.89 9.02 -5.01
CA ASP A 115 -1.11 9.94 -4.20
C ASP A 115 -1.26 9.55 -2.72
N VAL A 116 -2.47 9.61 -2.16
CA VAL A 116 -2.69 9.40 -0.72
C VAL A 116 -2.36 7.97 -0.29
N LEU A 117 -2.99 6.95 -0.89
CA LEU A 117 -2.77 5.56 -0.46
C LEU A 117 -1.32 5.11 -0.65
N LEU A 118 -0.66 5.52 -1.74
CA LEU A 118 0.75 5.18 -1.95
C LEU A 118 1.66 5.89 -0.95
N HIS A 119 1.37 7.14 -0.61
CA HIS A 119 2.10 7.88 0.41
C HIS A 119 2.01 7.18 1.78
N GLU A 120 0.81 6.80 2.20
CA GLU A 120 0.60 6.06 3.47
C GLU A 120 1.29 4.69 3.46
N LEU A 121 1.25 3.98 2.34
CA LEU A 121 2.05 2.74 2.18
C LEU A 121 3.55 3.00 2.31
N GLY A 122 4.04 4.13 1.80
CA GLY A 122 5.43 4.57 1.97
C GLY A 122 5.79 4.74 3.45
N HIS A 123 4.95 5.43 4.22
CA HIS A 123 5.13 5.51 5.68
C HIS A 123 5.13 4.14 6.35
N HIS A 124 4.18 3.27 6.01
CA HIS A 124 4.12 1.90 6.54
C HIS A 124 5.40 1.12 6.26
N VAL A 125 5.86 1.13 5.01
CA VAL A 125 7.10 0.45 4.59
C VAL A 125 8.30 0.96 5.37
N LEU A 126 8.41 2.28 5.56
CA LEU A 126 9.51 2.87 6.33
C LEU A 126 9.42 2.49 7.80
N GLN A 127 8.26 2.65 8.43
CA GLN A 127 8.04 2.31 9.83
C GLN A 127 8.37 0.84 10.11
N HIS A 128 7.98 -0.06 9.22
CA HIS A 128 8.29 -1.48 9.33
C HIS A 128 9.80 -1.76 9.19
N ARG A 129 10.53 -1.00 8.36
CA ARG A 129 11.99 -1.10 8.21
C ARG A 129 12.75 -0.53 9.41
N VAL A 130 12.33 0.64 9.91
CA VAL A 130 13.02 1.40 10.96
C VAL A 130 12.77 0.79 12.35
N ARG A 131 11.64 0.14 12.62
CA ARG A 131 11.43 -0.61 13.88
C ARG A 131 12.48 -1.68 14.18
N LYS A 132 13.32 -2.07 13.22
CA LYS A 132 14.45 -3.00 13.39
C LYS A 132 15.82 -2.33 13.59
N VAL A 133 15.92 -1.02 13.42
CA VAL A 133 17.17 -0.25 13.53
C VAL A 133 16.86 0.94 14.43
N GLY A 134 17.31 0.91 15.68
CA GLY A 134 16.84 1.77 16.78
C GLY A 134 17.14 3.28 16.69
N SER A 135 16.99 3.92 15.53
CA SER A 135 17.15 5.36 15.36
C SER A 135 15.85 6.00 14.90
N VAL A 136 15.31 6.87 15.75
CA VAL A 136 14.26 7.84 15.42
C VAL A 136 14.80 8.76 14.31
N GLN A 137 14.28 8.62 13.09
CA GLN A 137 14.52 9.57 12.00
C GLN A 137 13.58 10.77 12.13
N ARG A 138 14.00 11.94 11.63
CA ARG A 138 13.22 13.18 11.68
C ARG A 138 11.96 13.02 10.84
N THR A 139 10.86 13.65 11.23
CA THR A 139 9.58 13.65 10.48
C THR A 139 9.79 13.99 8.99
N SER A 140 10.68 14.94 8.68
CA SER A 140 11.02 15.31 7.30
C SER A 140 11.52 14.15 6.43
N ASP A 141 12.24 13.20 7.01
CA ASP A 141 12.77 12.05 6.28
C ASP A 141 11.66 11.04 5.97
N HIS A 142 10.66 10.95 6.85
CA HIS A 142 9.50 10.09 6.66
C HIS A 142 8.62 10.61 5.52
N GLU A 143 8.35 11.91 5.50
CA GLU A 143 7.59 12.58 4.43
C GLU A 143 8.28 12.38 3.08
N ARG A 144 9.58 12.68 3.01
CA ARG A 144 10.35 12.54 1.77
C ARG A 144 10.41 11.10 1.26
N PHE A 145 10.50 10.12 2.17
CA PHE A 145 10.45 8.71 1.77
C PHE A 145 9.07 8.33 1.23
N ALA A 146 8.00 8.76 1.89
CA ALA A 146 6.64 8.45 1.48
C ALA A 146 6.29 9.06 0.12
N GLU A 147 6.68 10.31 -0.11
CA GLU A 147 6.58 10.99 -1.41
C GLU A 147 7.35 10.23 -2.51
N ALA A 148 8.63 9.93 -2.28
CA ALA A 148 9.45 9.19 -3.25
C ALA A 148 8.92 7.76 -3.50
N PHE A 149 8.28 7.15 -2.50
CA PHE A 149 7.62 5.85 -2.67
C PHE A 149 6.39 5.98 -3.60
N ALA A 150 5.56 7.00 -3.39
CA ALA A 150 4.40 7.27 -4.24
C ALA A 150 4.81 7.55 -5.68
N ASP A 151 5.74 8.48 -5.91
CA ASP A 151 6.24 8.83 -7.24
C ASP A 151 6.76 7.61 -8.01
N ARG A 152 7.48 6.72 -7.32
CA ARG A 152 8.03 5.52 -7.91
C ARG A 152 6.94 4.54 -8.39
N TRP A 153 5.89 4.35 -7.59
CA TRP A 153 4.88 3.32 -7.85
C TRP A 153 3.71 3.81 -8.68
N LYS A 154 3.43 5.12 -8.66
CA LYS A 154 2.30 5.73 -9.35
C LYS A 154 2.18 5.31 -10.83
N PRO A 155 3.23 5.34 -11.67
CA PRO A 155 3.11 4.92 -13.06
C PRO A 155 2.75 3.44 -13.22
N ALA A 156 3.35 2.56 -12.41
CA ALA A 156 3.11 1.11 -12.47
C ALA A 156 1.70 0.75 -12.01
N VAL A 157 1.22 1.40 -10.95
CA VAL A 157 -0.12 1.22 -10.42
C VAL A 157 -1.15 1.75 -11.41
N GLN A 158 -0.95 2.94 -11.99
CA GLN A 158 -1.81 3.46 -13.06
C GLN A 158 -1.92 2.50 -14.24
N ALA A 159 -0.78 2.04 -14.77
CA ALA A 159 -0.76 1.09 -15.89
C ALA A 159 -1.45 -0.25 -15.58
N ALA A 160 -1.40 -0.70 -14.32
CA ALA A 160 -2.04 -1.94 -13.90
C ALA A 160 -3.56 -1.82 -13.73
N LEU A 161 -4.05 -0.66 -13.29
CA LEU A 161 -5.49 -0.46 -13.07
C LEU A 161 -6.22 0.09 -14.32
N ASP A 162 -5.50 0.81 -15.18
CA ASP A 162 -6.00 1.34 -16.45
C ASP A 162 -5.17 0.73 -17.59
N PRO A 163 -5.35 -0.57 -17.90
CA PRO A 163 -4.58 -1.22 -18.95
C PRO A 163 -4.80 -0.47 -20.27
N PRO A 164 -3.75 -0.26 -21.08
CA PRO A 164 -3.92 0.35 -22.39
C PRO A 164 -4.99 -0.45 -23.14
N ALA A 165 -6.01 0.24 -23.65
CA ALA A 165 -7.03 -0.39 -24.49
C ALA A 165 -6.28 -1.22 -25.54
N CYS A 166 -6.56 -2.53 -25.58
CA CYS A 166 -6.02 -3.41 -26.60
C CYS A 166 -6.26 -2.74 -27.94
N GLN A 167 -5.19 -2.25 -28.58
CA GLN A 167 -5.23 -1.88 -29.97
C GLN A 167 -5.52 -3.19 -30.70
N GLU A 168 -6.75 -3.35 -31.20
CA GLU A 168 -7.06 -4.46 -32.08
C GLU A 168 -6.09 -4.40 -33.27
N PRO A 169 -5.43 -5.51 -33.62
CA PRO A 169 -4.64 -5.54 -34.84
C PRO A 169 -5.61 -5.52 -36.03
N ASP A 170 -5.45 -4.53 -36.90
CA ASP A 170 -6.04 -4.49 -38.25
C ASP A 170 -5.61 -5.71 -39.10
#